data_AF-A0A752A6P7-F1
#
_entry.id   AF-A0A752A6P7-F1
#
_cell.length_a   1.000
_cell.length_b   1.000
_cell.length_c   1.000
_cell.angle_alpha   90.00
_cell.angle_beta   90.00
_cell.angle_gamma   90.00
#
_symmetry.space_group_name_H-M   'P 1'
#
loop_
_entity.id
_entity.type
_entity.pdbx_description
1 polymer ?
#
loop_
_entity_poly.entity_id
_entity_poly.type
_entity_poly.pdbx_seq_one_letter_code
_entity_poly.pdbx_strand_id
1 'polypeptide(L)'
;KSFPKEISETMSYTTQLRNSDGRKSWAGALVGRGWKTIYVNNTSSDAVYLNYLIIEPCAPDSINQVNGGQVVPGEKQVYLYKFPFNGISNPSTNLPAPAPIPSSVTIPLPKGMFRQSQEWNGYYDSFVMDITIKSDLTGGSDGIYKYSCCFKSDGSLNIYKIFKSVASGIEPTSGSIVWEDPTTGATGTGWPDSATAVCKIALNFSDSTAAYYTMEIECNNVMRSYGGRMY
;
A
#
# COMPACT_ATOMS: atom_id res chain seq x y z
N LYS A 1 22.27 9.08 21.55
CA LYS A 1 21.61 7.91 22.15
C LYS A 1 21.59 6.81 21.11
N SER A 2 22.23 5.66 21.33
CA SER A 2 22.15 4.54 20.40
C SER A 2 20.73 3.97 20.42
N PHE A 3 20.17 3.71 19.24
CA PHE A 3 18.90 3.02 19.11
C PHE A 3 19.15 1.54 19.40
N PRO A 4 18.36 0.89 20.29
CA PRO A 4 18.49 -0.54 20.51
C PRO A 4 18.21 -1.26 19.18
N LYS A 5 19.15 -2.12 18.79
CA LYS A 5 19.18 -2.84 17.52
C LYS A 5 18.23 -4.05 17.49
N GLU A 6 17.50 -4.28 18.57
CA GLU A 6 16.65 -5.45 18.77
C GLU A 6 15.23 -5.02 19.12
N ILE A 7 14.27 -5.56 18.37
CA ILE A 7 12.85 -5.45 18.63
C ILE A 7 12.53 -6.34 19.83
N SER A 8 12.13 -5.73 20.95
CA SER A 8 11.74 -6.45 22.16
C SER A 8 10.23 -6.38 22.39
N GLU A 9 9.71 -7.36 23.11
CA GLU A 9 8.30 -7.39 23.49
C GLU A 9 7.93 -6.14 24.28
N THR A 10 6.80 -5.52 23.93
CA THR A 10 6.27 -4.37 24.65
C THR A 10 5.83 -4.81 26.04
N MET A 11 6.62 -4.43 27.04
CA MET A 11 6.34 -4.65 28.47
C MET A 11 5.44 -3.55 29.03
N SER A 12 5.79 -2.29 28.81
CA SER A 12 4.97 -1.10 29.05
C SER A 12 5.68 0.13 28.48
N TYR A 13 4.92 1.13 28.05
CA TYR A 13 5.44 2.49 27.89
C TYR A 13 4.28 3.48 28.02
N THR A 14 4.59 4.67 28.55
CA THR A 14 3.63 5.76 28.65
C THR A 14 3.91 6.74 27.52
N THR A 15 2.85 7.13 26.83
CA THR A 15 2.93 8.11 25.75
C THR A 15 2.73 9.51 26.32
N GLN A 16 3.30 10.53 25.67
CA GLN A 16 3.10 11.91 26.11
C GLN A 16 1.62 12.31 26.00
N LEU A 17 1.19 13.26 26.85
CA LEU A 17 -0.14 13.87 26.79
C LEU A 17 -0.45 14.31 25.35
N ARG A 18 -1.61 13.88 24.84
CA ARG A 18 -2.05 14.18 23.47
C ARG A 18 -3.20 15.17 23.50
N ASN A 19 -2.86 16.45 23.43
CA ASN A 19 -3.83 17.53 23.19
C ASN A 19 -3.87 17.77 21.68
N SER A 20 -4.70 17.00 20.97
CA SER A 20 -4.87 17.18 19.53
C SER A 20 -6.32 17.54 19.23
N ASP A 21 -6.52 18.71 18.62
CA ASP A 21 -7.81 19.28 18.20
C ASP A 21 -8.50 18.37 17.15
N GLY A 22 -9.03 17.21 17.59
CA GLY A 22 -9.70 16.22 16.74
C GLY A 22 -8.78 15.41 15.81
N ARG A 23 -7.45 15.54 15.89
CA ARG A 23 -6.51 14.85 14.99
C ARG A 23 -6.10 13.46 15.51
N LYS A 24 -5.94 12.50 14.61
CA LYS A 24 -5.34 11.19 14.93
C LYS A 24 -3.90 11.42 15.42
N SER A 25 -3.56 10.88 16.59
CA SER A 25 -2.19 10.92 17.13
C SER A 25 -1.69 9.50 17.39
N TRP A 26 -0.49 9.19 16.90
CA TRP A 26 0.14 7.89 17.14
C TRP A 26 0.64 7.79 18.58
N ALA A 27 0.18 6.76 19.28
CA ALA A 27 0.58 6.44 20.65
C ALA A 27 1.90 5.64 20.66
N GLY A 28 2.11 4.77 19.67
CA GLY A 28 3.28 3.90 19.55
C GLY A 28 2.90 2.55 18.95
N ALA A 29 3.84 1.62 18.87
CA ALA A 29 3.60 0.24 18.44
C ALA A 29 3.47 -0.71 19.65
N LEU A 30 2.60 -1.72 19.54
CA LEU A 30 2.56 -2.84 20.47
C LEU A 30 3.23 -4.04 19.81
N VAL A 31 4.27 -4.58 20.44
CA VAL A 31 5.10 -5.66 19.94
C VAL A 31 4.98 -6.87 20.86
N GLY A 32 4.88 -8.06 20.27
CA GLY A 32 4.82 -9.32 20.99
C GLY A 32 3.54 -10.11 20.72
N ARG A 33 3.52 -11.37 21.16
CA ARG A 33 2.38 -12.27 21.00
C ARG A 33 1.44 -12.15 22.20
N GLY A 34 0.20 -12.62 22.03
CA GLY A 34 -0.77 -12.72 23.11
C GLY A 34 -1.56 -11.43 23.36
N TRP A 35 -2.29 -11.42 24.48
CA TRP A 35 -3.15 -10.31 24.87
C TRP A 35 -2.31 -9.10 25.30
N LYS A 36 -2.69 -7.91 24.81
CA LYS A 36 -2.08 -6.64 25.19
C LYS A 36 -3.17 -5.72 25.77
N THR A 37 -2.83 -5.01 26.84
CA THR A 37 -3.77 -4.13 27.55
C THR A 37 -3.42 -2.67 27.29
N ILE A 38 -4.42 -1.86 26.92
CA ILE A 38 -4.27 -0.42 26.68
C ILE A 38 -5.01 0.31 27.79
N TYR A 39 -4.28 1.17 28.52
CA TYR A 39 -4.85 2.04 29.55
C TYR A 39 -4.90 3.47 29.04
N VAL A 40 -6.10 4.05 29.04
CA VAL A 40 -6.33 5.46 28.71
C VAL A 40 -6.67 6.20 30.00
N ASN A 41 -5.91 7.26 30.30
CA ASN A 41 -6.11 8.07 31.49
C ASN A 41 -6.27 9.54 31.10
N ASN A 42 -7.25 10.22 31.70
CA ASN A 42 -7.38 11.66 31.65
C ASN A 42 -6.68 12.27 32.87
N THR A 43 -5.63 13.05 32.64
CA THR A 43 -4.89 13.76 33.69
C THR A 43 -5.36 15.19 33.89
N SER A 44 -6.35 15.66 33.12
CA SER A 44 -6.92 17.01 33.26
C SER A 44 -8.09 17.03 34.24
N SER A 45 -8.38 18.21 34.80
CA SER A 45 -9.56 18.45 35.64
C SER A 45 -10.86 18.52 34.83
N ASP A 46 -10.77 18.66 33.51
CA ASP A 46 -11.91 18.80 32.61
C ASP A 46 -12.35 17.45 32.06
N ALA A 47 -13.62 17.36 31.64
CA ALA A 47 -14.12 16.18 30.95
C ALA A 47 -13.47 16.07 29.56
N VAL A 48 -12.76 14.97 29.31
CA VAL A 48 -12.13 14.64 28.02
C VAL A 48 -12.76 13.38 27.46
N TYR A 49 -13.14 13.41 26.19
CA TYR A 49 -13.75 12.28 25.50
C TYR A 49 -12.75 11.62 24.53
N LEU A 50 -12.64 10.30 24.60
CA LEU A 50 -11.91 9.51 23.61
C LEU A 50 -12.83 9.26 22.41
N ASN A 51 -12.52 9.86 21.25
CA ASN A 51 -13.33 9.69 20.05
C ASN A 51 -13.14 8.30 19.41
N TYR A 52 -11.89 7.88 19.21
CA TYR A 52 -11.56 6.58 18.62
C TYR A 52 -10.22 6.07 19.13
N LEU A 53 -10.10 4.75 19.22
CA LEU A 53 -8.84 4.02 19.37
C LEU A 53 -8.69 3.11 18.16
N ILE A 54 -7.62 3.30 17.40
CA ILE A 54 -7.38 2.55 16.16
C ILE A 54 -6.08 1.76 16.34
N ILE A 55 -6.16 0.46 16.08
CA ILE A 55 -5.02 -0.46 16.11
C ILE A 55 -4.80 -0.94 14.69
N GLU A 56 -3.62 -0.64 14.15
CA GLU A 56 -3.25 -1.02 12.79
C GLU A 56 -1.97 -1.86 12.82
N PRO A 57 -1.81 -2.82 11.89
CA PRO A 57 -0.55 -3.51 11.70
C PRO A 57 0.57 -2.51 11.39
N CYS A 58 1.65 -2.59 12.15
CA CYS A 58 2.83 -1.74 12.04
C CYS A 58 4.00 -2.53 11.45
N ALA A 59 4.79 -1.91 10.58
CA ALA A 59 6.02 -2.50 10.11
C ALA A 59 7.04 -2.63 11.27
N PRO A 60 7.91 -3.65 11.27
CA PRO A 60 8.95 -3.81 12.30
C PRO A 60 9.84 -2.57 12.48
N ASP A 61 10.10 -1.84 11.40
CA ASP A 61 10.96 -0.66 11.38
C ASP A 61 10.30 0.59 12.00
N SER A 62 9.01 0.51 12.26
CA SER A 62 8.18 1.61 12.74
C SER A 62 7.91 1.53 14.25
N ILE A 63 8.49 0.52 14.92
CA ILE A 63 8.35 0.26 16.36
C ILE A 63 9.00 1.34 17.23
N ASN A 64 10.14 1.89 16.79
CA ASN A 64 10.96 2.82 17.58
C ASN A 64 10.77 4.30 17.23
N GLN A 65 9.79 4.63 16.38
CA GLN A 65 9.63 5.98 15.86
C GLN A 65 8.79 6.85 16.81
N VAL A 66 9.44 7.81 17.47
CA VAL A 66 8.79 8.89 18.22
C VAL A 66 8.71 10.14 17.35
N ASN A 67 7.57 10.82 17.40
CA ASN A 67 7.26 12.01 16.61
C ASN A 67 8.33 13.10 16.80
N GLY A 68 9.17 13.33 15.78
CA GLY A 68 10.27 14.29 15.76
C GLY A 68 9.88 15.71 15.35
N GLY A 69 8.66 16.16 15.70
CA GLY A 69 8.15 17.49 15.35
C GLY A 69 7.44 17.54 14.00
N GLN A 70 7.88 18.41 13.08
CA GLN A 70 7.25 18.62 11.75
C GLN A 70 7.76 17.65 10.67
N VAL A 71 8.81 16.88 10.94
CA VAL A 71 9.34 15.88 9.99
C VAL A 71 8.58 14.57 10.17
N VAL A 72 8.04 14.07 9.07
CA VAL A 72 7.32 12.78 9.03
C VAL A 72 8.24 11.75 8.39
N PRO A 73 8.53 10.63 9.04
CA PRO A 73 9.22 9.52 8.38
C PRO A 73 8.36 9.02 7.21
N GLY A 74 8.95 8.98 6.02
CA GLY A 74 8.35 8.33 4.87
C GLY A 74 8.55 6.82 4.96
N GLU A 75 7.57 6.06 4.51
CA GLU A 75 7.70 4.61 4.27
C GLU A 75 7.63 4.37 2.76
N LYS A 76 8.39 3.39 2.26
CA LYS A 76 8.27 2.92 0.88
C LYS A 76 7.63 1.54 0.90
N GLN A 77 6.51 1.39 0.21
CA GLN A 77 5.88 0.10 -0.02
C GLN A 77 6.32 -0.47 -1.36
N VAL A 78 6.71 -1.74 -1.36
CA VAL A 78 7.10 -2.46 -2.57
C VAL A 78 6.31 -3.75 -2.65
N TYR A 79 5.57 -3.93 -3.74
CA TYR A 79 4.93 -5.19 -4.08
C TYR A 79 5.69 -5.86 -5.21
N LEU A 80 5.85 -7.18 -5.11
CA LEU A 80 6.51 -8.00 -6.11
C LEU A 80 5.51 -9.02 -6.65
N TYR A 81 5.23 -8.92 -7.94
CA TYR A 81 4.45 -9.89 -8.67
C TYR A 81 5.36 -10.67 -9.62
N LYS A 82 5.29 -12.00 -9.57
CA LYS A 82 6.06 -12.89 -10.44
C LYS A 82 5.11 -13.80 -11.18
N PHE A 83 5.34 -14.01 -12.47
CA PHE A 83 4.52 -14.88 -13.30
C PHE A 83 5.33 -15.44 -14.48
N PRO A 84 5.18 -16.71 -14.87
CA PRO A 84 4.50 -17.76 -14.13
C PRO A 84 5.28 -18.13 -12.86
N PHE A 85 4.58 -18.70 -11.86
CA PHE A 85 5.18 -19.11 -10.60
C PHE A 85 4.59 -20.44 -10.13
N ASN A 86 5.38 -21.21 -9.38
CA ASN A 86 4.87 -22.35 -8.61
C ASN A 86 4.48 -21.85 -7.21
N GLY A 87 3.25 -22.12 -6.81
CA GLY A 87 2.74 -21.72 -5.49
C GLY A 87 2.80 -22.86 -4.48
N ILE A 88 2.53 -22.54 -3.22
CA ILE A 88 2.39 -23.55 -2.15
C ILE A 88 1.24 -24.53 -2.46
N SER A 89 0.16 -24.04 -3.08
CA SER A 89 -1.00 -24.84 -3.47
C SER A 89 -0.76 -25.75 -4.68
N ASN A 90 0.23 -25.44 -5.52
CA ASN A 90 0.62 -26.21 -6.70
C ASN A 90 2.15 -26.33 -6.75
N PRO A 91 2.76 -27.11 -5.84
CA PRO A 91 4.19 -27.25 -5.77
C PRO A 91 4.71 -28.06 -6.96
N SER A 92 5.81 -27.61 -7.56
CA SER A 92 6.53 -28.35 -8.60
C SER A 92 8.02 -28.05 -8.47
N THR A 93 8.84 -29.08 -8.71
CA THR A 93 10.30 -28.97 -8.77
C THR A 93 10.80 -28.48 -10.13
N ASN A 94 9.93 -28.50 -11.15
CA ASN A 94 10.22 -27.96 -12.47
C ASN A 94 9.82 -26.49 -12.53
N LEU A 95 10.66 -25.65 -13.14
CA LEU A 95 10.31 -24.27 -13.46
C LEU A 95 9.05 -24.28 -14.36
N PRO A 96 8.02 -23.47 -14.06
CA PRO A 96 6.83 -23.44 -14.89
C PRO A 96 7.19 -22.94 -16.29
N ALA A 97 6.54 -23.48 -17.32
CA ALA A 97 6.81 -23.04 -18.69
C ALA A 97 6.45 -21.54 -18.86
N PRO A 98 7.22 -20.77 -19.65
CA PRO A 98 6.92 -19.37 -19.96
C PRO A 98 5.48 -19.21 -20.44
N ALA A 99 4.78 -18.18 -19.99
CA ALA A 99 3.37 -17.96 -20.30
C ALA A 99 3.08 -16.47 -20.48
N PRO A 100 2.05 -16.08 -21.27
CA PRO A 100 1.60 -14.70 -21.38
C PRO A 100 1.15 -14.15 -20.01
N ILE A 101 1.44 -12.87 -19.72
CA ILE A 101 0.93 -12.25 -18.48
C ILE A 101 -0.60 -12.24 -18.54
N PRO A 102 -1.31 -12.49 -17.42
CA PRO A 102 -2.76 -12.39 -17.41
C PRO A 102 -3.23 -11.02 -17.91
N SER A 103 -4.36 -11.01 -18.64
CA SER A 103 -4.96 -9.78 -19.19
C SER A 103 -5.34 -8.77 -18.10
N SER A 104 -5.53 -9.23 -16.86
CA SER A 104 -5.69 -8.37 -15.69
C SER A 104 -4.90 -8.94 -14.51
N VAL A 105 -4.06 -8.11 -13.91
CA VAL A 105 -3.30 -8.41 -12.70
C VAL A 105 -3.83 -7.53 -11.58
N THR A 106 -4.40 -8.15 -10.56
CA THR A 106 -4.93 -7.44 -9.38
C THR A 106 -3.94 -7.52 -8.23
N ILE A 107 -3.66 -6.37 -7.62
CA ILE A 107 -2.76 -6.21 -6.47
C ILE A 107 -3.45 -5.39 -5.37
N PRO A 108 -3.04 -5.53 -4.10
CA PRO A 108 -3.49 -4.63 -3.05
C PRO A 108 -3.18 -3.17 -3.39
N LEU A 109 -4.08 -2.24 -3.04
CA LEU A 109 -3.83 -0.81 -3.20
C LEU A 109 -2.70 -0.37 -2.25
N PRO A 110 -1.56 0.16 -2.75
CA PRO A 110 -0.51 0.68 -1.87
C PRO A 110 -1.05 1.82 -1.00
N LYS A 111 -0.60 1.90 0.25
CA LYS A 111 -1.11 2.88 1.23
C LYS A 111 -0.99 4.33 0.76
N GLY A 112 0.12 4.67 0.10
CA GLY A 112 0.35 6.01 -0.45
C GLY A 112 -0.59 6.40 -1.61
N MET A 113 -1.27 5.42 -2.20
CA MET A 113 -2.22 5.64 -3.31
C MET A 113 -3.65 5.88 -2.85
N PHE A 114 -3.97 5.66 -1.56
CA PHE A 114 -5.29 6.04 -1.04
C PHE A 114 -5.45 7.56 -1.09
N ARG A 115 -6.67 8.02 -1.35
CA ARG A 115 -6.98 9.45 -1.29
C ARG A 115 -6.71 9.99 0.11
N GLN A 116 -5.92 11.05 0.17
CA GLN A 116 -5.82 11.87 1.37
C GLN A 116 -7.05 12.79 1.41
N SER A 117 -7.89 12.67 2.44
CA SER A 117 -9.00 13.59 2.65
C SER A 117 -8.47 14.94 3.17
N GLN A 118 -8.26 15.92 2.30
CA GLN A 118 -8.36 17.33 2.68
C GLN A 118 -9.67 17.89 2.12
N GLU A 119 -10.43 18.62 2.95
CA GLU A 119 -11.77 19.16 2.66
C GLU A 119 -11.77 20.28 1.59
N TRP A 120 -10.71 20.42 0.80
CA TRP A 120 -10.63 21.39 -0.28
C TRP A 120 -10.81 20.66 -1.61
N ASN A 121 -11.62 21.23 -2.50
CA ASN A 121 -12.06 20.68 -3.80
C ASN A 121 -10.91 20.43 -4.82
N GLY A 122 -9.74 19.95 -4.40
CA GLY A 122 -8.58 19.71 -5.24
C GLY A 122 -7.88 18.39 -4.93
N TYR A 123 -7.38 17.73 -5.98
CA TYR A 123 -6.57 16.50 -5.91
C TYR A 123 -5.11 16.86 -5.64
N TYR A 124 -4.80 17.25 -4.41
CA TYR A 124 -3.44 17.49 -4.00
C TYR A 124 -3.09 16.41 -2.96
N ASP A 125 -2.09 15.58 -3.29
CA ASP A 125 -1.41 14.60 -2.40
C ASP A 125 -1.69 13.10 -2.57
N SER A 126 -2.25 12.62 -3.70
CA SER A 126 -2.03 11.20 -4.07
C SER A 126 -0.57 11.02 -4.48
N PHE A 127 0.17 10.13 -3.81
CA PHE A 127 1.53 9.81 -4.22
C PHE A 127 1.52 9.18 -5.60
N VAL A 128 2.67 9.29 -6.27
CA VAL A 128 2.90 8.59 -7.52
C VAL A 128 3.42 7.19 -7.19
N MET A 129 2.96 6.20 -7.94
CA MET A 129 3.42 4.82 -7.87
C MET A 129 4.26 4.53 -9.11
N ASP A 130 5.45 3.97 -8.90
CA ASP A 130 6.31 3.53 -9.97
C ASP A 130 6.16 2.03 -10.18
N ILE A 131 6.01 1.61 -11.44
CA ILE A 131 5.91 0.22 -11.84
C ILE A 131 7.10 -0.10 -12.72
N THR A 132 7.88 -1.12 -12.35
CA THR A 132 8.92 -1.70 -13.19
C THR A 132 8.50 -3.11 -13.58
N ILE A 133 8.38 -3.36 -14.89
CA ILE A 133 8.11 -4.68 -15.46
C ILE A 133 9.38 -5.17 -16.13
N LYS A 134 9.83 -6.36 -15.75
CA LYS A 134 10.94 -7.09 -16.36
C LYS A 134 10.35 -8.32 -17.04
N SER A 135 10.72 -8.56 -18.29
CA SER A 135 10.37 -9.76 -19.03
C SER A 135 11.63 -10.49 -19.49
N ASP A 136 11.75 -11.76 -19.14
CA ASP A 136 12.77 -12.70 -19.61
C ASP A 136 12.12 -13.65 -20.62
N LEU A 137 12.45 -13.46 -21.90
CA LEU A 137 11.72 -14.02 -23.04
C LEU A 137 12.38 -15.27 -23.60
N THR A 138 11.57 -16.30 -23.87
CA THR A 138 11.99 -17.40 -24.75
C THR A 138 11.99 -16.95 -26.20
N GLY A 139 13.17 -16.69 -26.78
CA GLY A 139 13.32 -16.38 -28.20
C GLY A 139 13.07 -14.92 -28.60
N GLY A 140 13.10 -13.99 -27.63
CA GLY A 140 12.98 -12.54 -27.85
C GLY A 140 14.10 -11.75 -27.16
N SER A 141 13.93 -10.44 -27.03
CA SER A 141 14.86 -9.56 -26.31
C SER A 141 14.31 -9.21 -24.94
N ASP A 142 15.06 -9.51 -23.88
CA ASP A 142 14.65 -9.17 -22.52
C ASP A 142 14.35 -7.68 -22.36
N GLY A 143 13.26 -7.42 -21.66
CA GLY A 143 12.63 -6.11 -21.62
C GLY A 143 12.58 -5.57 -20.21
N ILE A 144 13.03 -4.33 -20.01
CA ILE A 144 12.77 -3.54 -18.81
C ILE A 144 11.89 -2.36 -19.21
N TYR A 145 10.73 -2.27 -18.57
CA TYR A 145 9.73 -1.24 -18.81
C TYR A 145 9.45 -0.54 -17.49
N LYS A 146 9.49 0.80 -17.48
CA LYS A 146 9.22 1.61 -16.30
C LYS A 146 8.10 2.58 -16.58
N TYR A 147 7.15 2.62 -15.65
CA TYR A 147 5.99 3.48 -15.70
C TYR A 147 5.86 4.23 -14.38
N SER A 148 5.32 5.43 -14.44
CA SER A 148 4.95 6.22 -13.29
C SER A 148 3.44 6.47 -13.35
N CYS A 149 2.74 6.23 -12.26
CA CYS A 149 1.29 6.07 -12.25
C CYS A 149 0.63 6.88 -11.14
N CYS A 150 -0.49 7.53 -11.45
CA CYS A 150 -1.31 8.23 -10.46
C CYS A 150 -2.81 8.07 -10.76
N PHE A 151 -3.64 8.07 -9.72
CA PHE A 151 -5.09 7.95 -9.91
C PHE A 151 -5.75 9.27 -10.30
N LYS A 152 -6.76 9.18 -11.18
CA LYS A 152 -7.72 10.24 -11.46
C LYS A 152 -8.84 10.28 -10.42
N SER A 153 -9.68 11.31 -10.56
CA SER A 153 -10.91 11.55 -9.80
C SER A 153 -11.95 10.42 -9.86
N ASP A 154 -11.92 9.60 -10.90
CA ASP A 154 -12.85 8.47 -11.08
C ASP A 154 -12.26 7.14 -10.60
N GLY A 155 -11.01 7.12 -10.14
CA GLY A 155 -10.29 5.89 -9.76
C GLY A 155 -9.67 5.16 -10.94
N SER A 156 -9.70 5.71 -12.15
CA SER A 156 -8.85 5.25 -13.26
C SER A 156 -7.41 5.71 -13.08
N LEU A 157 -6.46 4.94 -13.61
CA LEU A 157 -5.03 5.19 -13.46
C LEU A 157 -4.49 5.93 -14.71
N ASN A 158 -3.84 7.07 -14.49
CA ASN A 158 -2.93 7.63 -15.48
C ASN A 158 -1.62 6.84 -15.45
N ILE A 159 -1.18 6.37 -16.61
CA ILE A 159 0.04 5.56 -16.76
C ILE A 159 1.00 6.32 -17.67
N TYR A 160 2.06 6.86 -17.09
CA TYR A 160 3.08 7.60 -17.82
C TYR A 160 4.27 6.69 -18.10
N LYS A 161 4.63 6.56 -19.38
CA LYS A 161 5.79 5.79 -19.81
C LYS A 161 7.06 6.58 -19.50
N ILE A 162 7.94 5.98 -18.69
CA ILE A 162 9.23 6.58 -18.30
C ILE A 162 10.37 5.99 -19.13
N PHE A 163 10.38 4.67 -19.28
CA PHE A 163 11.45 3.97 -19.97
C PHE A 163 10.98 2.65 -20.58
N LYS A 164 11.56 2.30 -21.72
CA LYS A 164 11.35 1.03 -22.43
C LYS A 164 12.68 0.61 -23.07
N SER A 165 13.21 -0.55 -22.69
CA SER A 165 14.49 -1.03 -23.25
C SER A 165 14.38 -1.56 -24.67
N VAL A 166 13.20 -2.08 -25.07
CA VAL A 166 12.94 -2.68 -26.39
C VAL A 166 11.59 -2.24 -26.91
N ALA A 167 11.47 -1.95 -28.21
CA ALA A 167 10.25 -1.32 -28.77
C ALA A 167 9.01 -2.23 -28.74
N SER A 168 9.17 -3.53 -28.94
CA SER A 168 8.14 -4.56 -28.77
C SER A 168 8.15 -5.03 -27.32
N GLY A 169 7.06 -4.85 -26.58
CA GLY A 169 7.09 -5.12 -25.15
C GLY A 169 5.75 -5.01 -24.45
N ILE A 170 5.73 -5.37 -23.17
CA ILE A 170 4.51 -5.42 -22.37
C ILE A 170 4.25 -4.07 -21.73
N GLU A 171 3.06 -3.55 -22.00
CA GLU A 171 2.59 -2.29 -21.49
C GLU A 171 1.21 -2.48 -20.85
N PRO A 172 1.00 -1.97 -19.62
CA PRO A 172 -0.35 -1.85 -19.11
C PRO A 172 -1.16 -0.93 -20.04
N THR A 173 -2.31 -1.39 -20.51
CA THR A 173 -3.22 -0.62 -21.37
C THR A 173 -4.14 0.29 -20.57
N SER A 174 -4.46 -0.12 -19.35
CA SER A 174 -5.25 0.65 -18.40
C SER A 174 -4.99 0.17 -16.98
N GLY A 175 -5.40 0.96 -16.00
CA GLY A 175 -5.50 0.53 -14.62
C GLY A 175 -6.67 1.21 -13.93
N SER A 176 -7.24 0.56 -12.93
CA SER A 176 -8.33 1.13 -12.14
C SER A 176 -8.35 0.56 -10.74
N ILE A 177 -8.98 1.30 -9.83
CA ILE A 177 -9.36 0.75 -8.54
C ILE A 177 -10.50 -0.23 -8.74
N VAL A 178 -10.37 -1.38 -8.11
CA VAL A 178 -11.43 -2.36 -7.93
C VAL A 178 -11.58 -2.60 -6.43
N TRP A 179 -12.79 -2.83 -5.97
CA TRP A 179 -13.06 -3.01 -4.56
C TRP A 179 -14.07 -4.11 -4.30
N GLU A 180 -13.97 -4.69 -3.11
CA GLU A 180 -14.93 -5.64 -2.57
C GLU A 180 -15.28 -5.24 -1.14
N ASP A 181 -16.56 -5.25 -0.78
CA ASP A 181 -17.02 -5.04 0.58
C ASP A 181 -17.28 -6.42 1.23
N PRO A 182 -16.46 -6.84 2.20
CA PRO A 182 -16.60 -8.14 2.83
C PRO A 182 -17.86 -8.27 3.69
N THR A 183 -18.50 -7.15 4.05
CA THR A 183 -19.70 -7.14 4.90
C THR A 183 -20.96 -7.34 4.08
N THR A 184 -21.03 -6.74 2.89
CA THR A 184 -22.20 -6.80 2.00
C THR A 184 -22.01 -7.76 0.83
N GLY A 185 -20.77 -8.16 0.53
CA GLY A 185 -20.40 -8.91 -0.67
C GLY A 185 -20.41 -8.06 -1.95
N ALA A 186 -20.67 -6.76 -1.85
CA ALA A 186 -20.69 -5.87 -3.01
C ALA A 186 -19.29 -5.75 -3.63
N THR A 187 -19.23 -5.62 -4.95
CA THR A 187 -17.99 -5.39 -5.69
C THR A 187 -18.19 -4.26 -6.69
N GLY A 188 -17.11 -3.56 -7.03
CA GLY A 188 -17.19 -2.44 -7.96
C GLY A 188 -15.84 -1.97 -8.48
N THR A 189 -15.90 -0.93 -9.30
CA THR A 189 -14.73 -0.21 -9.83
C THR A 189 -14.80 1.26 -9.45
N GLY A 190 -13.66 1.93 -9.39
CA GLY A 190 -13.56 3.29 -8.89
C GLY A 190 -13.42 3.35 -7.36
N TRP A 191 -13.63 4.53 -6.78
CA TRP A 191 -13.55 4.70 -5.33
C TRP A 191 -14.87 4.23 -4.68
N PRO A 192 -14.82 3.34 -3.67
CA PRO A 192 -16.03 2.91 -2.97
C PRO A 192 -16.59 4.02 -2.07
N ASP A 193 -17.90 3.96 -1.83
CA ASP A 193 -18.61 4.73 -0.80
C ASP A 193 -18.81 3.93 0.50
N SER A 194 -18.23 2.72 0.59
CA SER A 194 -18.33 1.83 1.76
C SER A 194 -17.04 1.83 2.58
N ALA A 195 -17.16 2.21 3.84
CA ALA A 195 -16.04 2.29 4.78
C ALA A 195 -15.38 0.93 5.07
N THR A 196 -16.06 -0.17 4.75
CA THR A 196 -15.54 -1.53 4.90
C THR A 196 -14.93 -2.08 3.61
N ALA A 197 -15.01 -1.35 2.50
CA ALA A 197 -14.52 -1.81 1.20
C ALA A 197 -12.99 -1.93 1.17
N VAL A 198 -12.54 -3.11 0.72
CA VAL A 198 -11.14 -3.41 0.49
C VAL A 198 -10.79 -3.03 -0.94
N CYS A 199 -9.93 -2.02 -1.09
CA CYS A 199 -9.48 -1.53 -2.39
C CYS A 199 -8.25 -2.28 -2.91
N LYS A 200 -8.25 -2.54 -4.22
CA LYS A 200 -7.17 -3.17 -4.99
C LYS A 200 -6.94 -2.35 -6.27
N ILE A 201 -5.78 -2.51 -6.89
CA ILE A 201 -5.51 -2.00 -8.25
C ILE A 201 -5.63 -3.18 -9.20
N ALA A 202 -6.45 -3.03 -10.24
CA ALA A 202 -6.40 -3.90 -11.42
C ALA A 202 -5.56 -3.20 -12.50
N LEU A 203 -4.45 -3.81 -12.89
CA LEU A 203 -3.64 -3.41 -14.05
C LEU A 203 -4.01 -4.33 -15.22
N ASN A 204 -4.47 -3.74 -16.31
CA ASN A 204 -4.89 -4.49 -17.49
C ASN A 204 -3.81 -4.43 -18.56
N PHE A 205 -3.61 -5.57 -19.23
CA PHE A 205 -2.62 -5.76 -20.28
C PHE A 205 -3.33 -6.21 -21.56
N SER A 206 -2.81 -5.78 -22.70
CA SER A 206 -3.16 -6.41 -23.98
C SER A 206 -2.53 -7.80 -24.07
N ASP A 207 -2.82 -8.50 -25.17
CA ASP A 207 -2.13 -9.75 -25.50
C ASP A 207 -0.61 -9.59 -25.38
N SER A 208 0.02 -10.56 -24.73
CA SER A 208 1.45 -10.54 -24.38
C SER A 208 2.15 -11.82 -24.84
N THR A 209 3.45 -11.71 -25.11
CA THR A 209 4.28 -12.85 -25.55
C THR A 209 4.76 -13.66 -24.36
N ALA A 210 4.62 -14.98 -24.41
CA ALA A 210 5.03 -15.88 -23.32
C ALA A 210 6.47 -15.62 -22.81
N ALA A 211 6.60 -15.33 -21.52
CA ALA A 211 7.87 -15.01 -20.87
C ALA A 211 7.83 -15.32 -19.36
N TYR A 212 8.93 -15.08 -18.67
CA TYR A 212 8.92 -14.88 -17.22
C TYR A 212 8.89 -13.40 -16.88
N TYR A 213 7.87 -12.98 -16.15
CA TYR A 213 7.67 -11.61 -15.72
C TYR A 213 7.98 -11.44 -14.25
N THR A 214 8.64 -10.32 -13.97
CA THR A 214 8.71 -9.74 -12.64
C THR A 214 8.19 -8.31 -12.71
N MET A 215 7.18 -8.01 -11.92
CA MET A 215 6.64 -6.66 -11.77
C MET A 215 6.89 -6.18 -10.35
N GLU A 216 7.66 -5.11 -10.24
CA GLU A 216 7.96 -4.40 -9.00
C GLU A 216 7.13 -3.13 -8.97
N ILE A 217 6.38 -2.94 -7.90
CA ILE A 217 5.45 -1.82 -7.75
C ILE A 217 5.82 -1.08 -6.48
N GLU A 218 6.25 0.15 -6.65
CA GLU A 218 6.83 0.97 -5.61
C GLU A 218 5.95 2.19 -5.38
N CYS A 219 5.64 2.47 -4.12
CA CYS A 219 4.88 3.66 -3.76
C CYS A 219 5.45 4.25 -2.47
N ASN A 220 5.72 5.55 -2.51
CA ASN A 220 6.04 6.30 -1.30
C ASN A 220 4.76 6.52 -0.49
N ASN A 221 4.87 6.42 0.82
CA ASN A 221 3.80 6.68 1.76
C ASN A 221 4.32 7.59 2.87
N VAL A 222 3.44 8.41 3.43
CA VAL A 222 3.74 9.20 4.63
C VAL A 222 3.08 8.55 5.83
N MET A 223 3.80 8.49 6.95
CA MET A 223 3.28 8.01 8.22
C MET A 223 2.26 8.94 8.88
N ARG A 224 2.02 10.14 8.31
CA ARG A 224 0.90 10.97 8.75
C ARG A 224 -0.38 10.39 8.18
N SER A 225 -1.25 9.98 9.09
CA SER A 225 -2.69 9.97 8.87
C SER A 225 -3.15 11.37 8.45
N TYR A 226 -3.05 11.69 7.17
CA TYR A 226 -4.20 12.31 6.53
C TYR A 226 -5.15 11.15 6.35
N GLY A 227 -6.23 11.14 7.13
CA GLY A 227 -7.22 10.07 7.05
C GLY A 227 -7.56 9.85 5.59
N GLY A 228 -7.15 8.72 5.04
CA GLY A 228 -7.96 8.08 4.03
C GLY A 228 -9.29 7.86 4.71
N ARG A 229 -10.23 8.78 4.50
CA ARG A 229 -11.63 8.46 4.71
C ARG A 229 -11.89 7.36 3.67
N MET A 230 -11.86 6.12 4.12
CA MET A 230 -12.76 5.13 3.56
C MET A 230 -14.14 5.70 3.89
N TYR A 231 -14.73 6.39 2.93
CA TYR A 231 -16.17 6.56 2.95
C TYR A 231 -16.77 5.19 2.75
#